data_AF-A0A3D0LB22-F1
#
_entry.id   AF-A0A3D0LB22-F1
#
_cell.length_a   1.000
_cell.length_b   1.000
_cell.length_c   1.000
_cell.angle_alpha   90.00
_cell.angle_beta   90.00
_cell.angle_gamma   90.00
#
_symmetry.space_group_name_H-M   'P 1'
#
loop_
_entity.id
_entity.type
_entity.pdbx_description
1 polymer ?
#
loop_
_entity_poly.entity_id
_entity_poly.type
_entity_poly.pdbx_seq_one_letter_code
_entity_poly.pdbx_strand_id
1 'polypeptide(L)'
;MKTYFQVYDYRAPTEQMRYPYRRGRAKKPDSKRIEKYADTKLMHFSVFPSYFVIPFWYTTLLPLVRLLHHVIWDFFMPQYLRKIHLRRTPIQHVDHLLDEKVPFAPEHVGCYMDFINMWIRPLTMLLKRFGIAQGSKLCAEWLRYITLTYREAFAMYKICMTTTYRPKPTTQQIKRLYSVDPHYMCVPSLHIAIVNLCHAFYRMIFEREEFTEKEIEKWQNELFNHAVEIGETVLYLKQHSVNCIPAALYMMTRITPELFTPQDAIIFIDSLFKDAPDVSPEDKTRINSHIRFIYERFLLEGALEDDWKEPVLRWLKDYTPHTPAYADI
;
A
#
# COMPACT_ATOMS: atom_id res chain seq x y z
N MET A 1 3.50 9.84 31.56
CA MET A 1 3.66 9.33 30.18
C MET A 1 3.11 7.90 30.17
N LYS A 2 1.84 7.72 29.77
CA LYS A 2 1.17 6.40 29.84
C LYS A 2 1.64 5.53 28.69
N THR A 3 2.30 4.42 29.03
CA THR A 3 2.75 3.35 28.15
C THR A 3 1.54 2.67 27.50
N TYR A 4 1.42 2.80 26.17
CA TYR A 4 0.34 2.23 25.34
C TYR A 4 0.71 0.85 24.77
N PHE A 5 1.31 -0.01 25.59
CA PHE A 5 1.51 -1.42 25.25
C PHE A 5 0.95 -2.26 26.40
N GLN A 6 -0.37 -2.43 26.41
CA GLN A 6 -0.98 -3.53 27.16
C GLN A 6 -0.71 -4.81 26.38
N VAL A 7 -0.09 -5.75 27.08
CA VAL A 7 0.15 -7.14 26.67
C VAL A 7 -1.15 -7.74 26.14
N TYR A 8 -1.12 -8.20 24.89
CA TYR A 8 -2.27 -8.76 24.16
C TYR A 8 -2.57 -10.17 24.66
N ASP A 9 -3.83 -10.46 25.03
CA ASP A 9 -4.33 -11.79 25.38
C ASP A 9 -5.05 -12.41 24.16
N TYR A 10 -4.60 -13.59 23.72
CA TYR A 10 -5.07 -14.28 22.51
C TYR A 10 -6.34 -15.13 22.70
N ARG A 11 -6.94 -15.15 23.91
CA ARG A 11 -8.07 -16.03 24.22
C ARG A 11 -9.41 -15.32 23.92
N ALA A 12 -9.89 -15.50 22.69
CA ALA A 12 -11.17 -15.02 22.15
C ALA A 12 -11.35 -13.48 22.11
N PRO A 13 -10.74 -12.79 21.12
CA PRO A 13 -10.86 -11.34 20.99
C PRO A 13 -12.33 -10.92 20.78
N THR A 14 -12.79 -9.94 21.56
CA THR A 14 -14.04 -9.21 21.25
C THR A 14 -13.94 -8.61 19.85
N GLU A 15 -15.06 -8.26 19.19
CA GLU A 15 -15.03 -7.63 17.86
C GLU A 15 -14.12 -6.38 17.78
N GLN A 16 -13.95 -5.65 18.89
CA GLN A 16 -13.05 -4.51 18.99
C GLN A 16 -11.58 -4.92 19.16
N MET A 17 -11.31 -6.07 19.79
CA MET A 17 -9.97 -6.68 19.79
C MET A 17 -9.60 -7.26 18.42
N ARG A 18 -10.58 -7.72 17.64
CA ARG A 18 -10.38 -8.18 16.26
C ARG A 18 -10.10 -7.02 15.30
N TYR A 19 -10.70 -5.85 15.51
CA TYR A 19 -10.49 -4.66 14.66
C TYR A 19 -10.19 -3.41 15.51
N PRO A 20 -8.91 -3.13 15.80
CA PRO A 20 -8.51 -2.15 16.83
C PRO A 20 -8.93 -0.71 16.50
N TYR A 21 -9.09 -0.38 15.22
CA TYR A 21 -9.51 0.94 14.79
C TYR A 21 -11.01 1.11 14.62
N ARG A 22 -11.81 0.07 14.84
CA ARG A 22 -13.27 0.15 14.71
C ARG A 22 -13.89 0.95 15.85
N ARG A 23 -14.88 1.78 15.53
CA ARG A 23 -15.67 2.57 16.48
C ARG A 23 -17.17 2.40 16.25
N GLY A 24 -17.66 1.17 16.42
CA GLY A 24 -19.06 0.75 16.22
C GLY A 24 -19.34 0.11 14.86
N ARG A 25 -20.60 -0.29 14.62
CA ARG A 25 -21.11 -0.71 13.29
C ARG A 25 -21.68 0.50 12.53
N ALA A 26 -21.61 0.48 11.20
CA ALA A 26 -22.40 1.42 10.42
C ALA A 26 -23.88 1.05 10.57
N LYS A 27 -24.77 2.05 10.65
CA LYS A 27 -26.21 1.79 10.56
C LYS A 27 -26.56 1.29 9.16
N LYS A 28 -27.58 0.44 9.09
CA LYS A 28 -28.14 -0.05 7.83
C LYS A 28 -28.42 1.12 6.85
N PRO A 29 -27.93 1.03 5.61
CA PRO A 29 -28.17 2.03 4.58
C PRO A 29 -29.61 1.99 4.05
N ASP A 30 -30.10 3.15 3.60
CA ASP A 30 -31.41 3.29 2.95
C ASP A 30 -31.46 2.48 1.64
N SER A 31 -32.51 1.69 1.43
CA SER A 31 -32.71 0.86 0.24
C SER A 31 -32.58 1.65 -1.07
N LYS A 32 -33.02 2.92 -1.09
CA LYS A 32 -32.87 3.80 -2.27
C LYS A 32 -31.40 4.07 -2.62
N ARG A 33 -30.52 4.13 -1.61
CA ARG A 33 -29.07 4.31 -1.84
C ARG A 33 -28.43 3.02 -2.31
N ILE A 34 -28.89 1.88 -1.81
CA ILE A 34 -28.43 0.56 -2.28
C ILE A 34 -28.71 0.44 -3.77
N GLU A 35 -29.99 0.57 -4.16
CA GLU A 35 -30.42 0.45 -5.56
C GLU A 35 -29.70 1.44 -6.48
N LYS A 36 -29.56 2.70 -6.05
CA LYS A 36 -28.91 3.75 -6.86
C LYS A 36 -27.44 3.45 -7.18
N TYR A 37 -26.71 2.80 -6.26
CA TYR A 37 -25.25 2.65 -6.38
C TYR A 37 -24.78 1.22 -6.62
N ALA A 38 -25.66 0.21 -6.47
CA ALA A 38 -25.33 -1.20 -6.62
C ALA A 38 -24.63 -1.52 -7.95
N ASP A 39 -25.02 -0.86 -9.05
CA ASP A 39 -24.45 -1.11 -10.38
C ASP A 39 -23.26 -0.21 -10.75
N THR A 40 -22.92 0.79 -9.93
CA THR A 40 -21.79 1.69 -10.22
C THR A 40 -20.45 0.97 -10.02
N LYS A 41 -19.51 1.09 -10.97
CA LYS A 41 -18.12 0.63 -10.82
C LYS A 41 -17.33 1.55 -9.87
N LEU A 42 -16.36 1.04 -9.13
CA LEU A 42 -15.53 1.85 -8.21
C LEU A 42 -14.82 2.98 -8.94
N MET A 43 -14.26 2.69 -10.12
CA MET A 43 -13.57 3.68 -10.95
C MET A 43 -14.44 4.88 -11.37
N HIS A 44 -15.77 4.71 -11.39
CA HIS A 44 -16.73 5.77 -11.75
C HIS A 44 -17.15 6.64 -10.55
N PHE A 45 -16.80 6.28 -9.31
CA PHE A 45 -17.00 7.18 -8.19
C PHE A 45 -16.03 8.35 -8.29
N SER A 46 -16.57 9.57 -8.37
CA SER A 46 -15.75 10.78 -8.32
C SER A 46 -14.99 10.87 -6.99
N VAL A 47 -13.74 11.36 -7.03
CA VAL A 47 -12.95 11.63 -5.82
C VAL A 47 -13.37 12.91 -5.10
N PHE A 48 -14.03 13.85 -5.79
CA PHE A 48 -14.38 15.16 -5.24
C PHE A 48 -15.20 15.13 -3.95
N PRO A 49 -16.25 14.30 -3.80
CA PRO A 49 -17.00 14.25 -2.54
C PRO A 49 -16.12 13.94 -1.33
N SER A 50 -15.11 13.08 -1.49
CA SER A 50 -14.18 12.78 -0.41
C SER A 50 -13.35 14.01 -0.02
N TYR A 51 -12.90 14.82 -0.99
CA TYR A 51 -12.19 16.08 -0.70
C TYR A 51 -13.02 17.15 -0.01
N PHE A 52 -14.35 17.15 -0.17
CA PHE A 52 -15.25 18.13 0.48
C PHE A 52 -15.91 17.62 1.76
N VAL A 53 -16.01 16.30 1.97
CA VAL A 53 -16.67 15.75 3.16
C VAL A 53 -15.63 15.36 4.21
N ILE A 54 -14.58 14.62 3.83
CA ILE A 54 -13.63 14.06 4.80
C ILE A 54 -12.92 15.15 5.62
N PRO A 55 -12.44 16.27 5.04
CA PRO A 55 -11.77 17.31 5.82
C PRO A 55 -12.70 18.09 6.74
N PHE A 56 -14.01 18.13 6.46
CA PHE A 56 -14.94 19.01 7.16
C PHE A 56 -15.91 18.27 8.09
N TRP A 57 -15.83 16.94 8.14
CA TRP A 57 -16.68 16.11 8.99
C TRP A 57 -15.99 15.70 10.29
N TYR A 58 -16.68 15.85 11.41
CA TYR A 58 -16.08 15.70 12.75
C TYR A 58 -15.47 14.33 13.04
N THR A 59 -16.00 13.24 12.44
CA THR A 59 -15.44 11.89 12.65
C THR A 59 -14.16 11.63 11.87
N THR A 60 -13.94 12.34 10.76
CA THR A 60 -12.82 12.11 9.83
C THR A 60 -11.74 13.19 9.91
N LEU A 61 -12.07 14.41 10.36
CA LEU A 61 -11.14 15.53 10.43
C LEU A 61 -9.86 15.17 11.22
N LEU A 62 -10.00 14.66 12.45
CA LEU A 62 -8.84 14.32 13.27
C LEU A 62 -8.00 13.16 12.69
N PRO A 63 -8.61 12.03 12.26
CA PRO A 63 -7.89 11.00 11.50
C PRO A 63 -7.17 11.52 10.25
N LEU A 64 -7.80 12.42 9.49
CA LEU A 64 -7.21 13.01 8.29
C LEU A 64 -6.00 13.89 8.65
N VAL A 65 -6.12 14.77 9.63
CA VAL A 65 -5.01 15.63 10.09
C VAL A 65 -3.82 14.78 10.52
N ARG A 66 -4.08 13.66 11.23
CA ARG A 66 -3.03 12.71 11.60
C ARG A 66 -2.39 12.05 10.38
N LEU A 67 -3.19 11.58 9.42
CA LEU A 67 -2.67 11.02 8.18
C LEU A 67 -1.78 12.04 7.45
N LEU A 68 -2.28 13.26 7.23
CA LEU A 68 -1.54 14.32 6.55
C LEU A 68 -0.25 14.68 7.28
N HIS A 69 -0.28 14.70 8.62
CA HIS A 69 0.94 14.88 9.41
C HIS A 69 1.97 13.79 9.07
N HIS A 70 1.60 12.51 9.10
CA HIS A 70 2.54 11.43 8.78
C HIS A 70 2.96 11.45 7.30
N VAL A 71 2.07 11.72 6.35
CA VAL A 71 2.44 11.88 4.94
C VAL A 71 3.50 12.99 4.77
N ILE A 72 3.29 14.15 5.38
CA ILE A 72 4.22 15.28 5.25
C ILE A 72 5.51 15.01 6.02
N TRP A 73 5.43 14.69 7.32
CA TRP A 73 6.56 14.68 8.23
C TRP A 73 7.33 13.36 8.27
N ASP A 74 6.66 12.23 7.99
CA ASP A 74 7.28 10.91 8.03
C ASP A 74 7.66 10.42 6.63
N PHE A 75 6.96 10.84 5.57
CA PHE A 75 7.28 10.41 4.19
C PHE A 75 8.00 11.48 3.36
N PHE A 76 7.41 12.66 3.14
CA PHE A 76 8.02 13.66 2.26
C PHE A 76 9.23 14.37 2.89
N MET A 77 9.07 14.94 4.07
CA MET A 77 10.10 15.78 4.71
C MET A 77 11.44 15.05 4.88
N PRO A 78 11.52 13.80 5.36
CA PRO A 78 12.80 13.13 5.56
C PRO A 78 13.54 12.89 4.24
N GLN A 79 12.83 12.60 3.15
CA GLN A 79 13.42 12.41 1.82
C GLN A 79 14.01 13.71 1.28
N TYR A 80 13.28 14.82 1.39
CA TYR A 80 13.79 16.13 0.96
C TYR A 80 14.96 16.59 1.83
N LEU A 81 14.88 16.45 3.15
CA LEU A 81 15.98 16.76 4.07
C LEU A 81 17.22 15.92 3.75
N ARG A 82 17.05 14.67 3.33
CA ARG A 82 18.16 13.83 2.85
C ARG A 82 18.72 14.30 1.52
N LYS A 83 17.87 14.69 0.57
CA LYS A 83 18.24 15.24 -0.76
C LYS A 83 19.07 16.52 -0.64
N ILE A 84 18.73 17.39 0.32
CA ILE A 84 19.49 18.63 0.60
C ILE A 84 20.57 18.46 1.68
N HIS A 85 20.91 17.21 2.02
CA HIS A 85 22.01 16.86 2.94
C HIS A 85 21.88 17.35 4.40
N LEU A 86 20.69 17.80 4.83
CA LEU A 86 20.41 18.15 6.23
C LEU A 86 20.18 16.92 7.12
N ARG A 87 19.91 15.76 6.51
CA ARG A 87 19.80 14.45 7.19
C ARG A 87 20.84 13.48 6.63
N ARG A 88 21.47 12.68 7.49
CA ARG A 88 22.55 11.73 7.13
C ARG A 88 22.16 10.25 7.18
N THR A 89 20.87 9.93 7.08
CA THR A 89 20.43 8.53 7.02
C THR A 89 21.09 7.82 5.84
N PRO A 90 21.66 6.62 6.03
CA PRO A 90 22.30 5.87 4.95
C PRO A 90 21.28 5.59 3.85
N ILE A 91 21.75 5.60 2.59
CA ILE A 91 20.95 5.23 1.43
C ILE A 91 21.59 4.00 0.81
N GLN A 92 20.80 2.96 0.58
CA GLN A 92 21.24 1.72 -0.06
C GLN A 92 20.43 1.45 -1.34
N HIS A 93 21.11 1.00 -2.39
CA HIS A 93 20.44 0.48 -3.58
C HIS A 93 19.87 -0.92 -3.29
N VAL A 94 18.70 -1.21 -3.84
CA VAL A 94 18.01 -2.49 -3.62
C VAL A 94 17.64 -3.21 -4.92
N ASP A 95 18.18 -2.75 -6.04
CA ASP A 95 17.97 -3.33 -7.36
C ASP A 95 18.49 -4.79 -7.43
N HIS A 96 17.74 -5.63 -8.14
CA HIS A 96 18.01 -7.03 -8.40
C HIS A 96 18.12 -7.29 -9.91
N LEU A 97 18.82 -8.35 -10.31
CA LEU A 97 18.97 -8.72 -11.73
C LEU A 97 17.63 -8.93 -12.45
N LEU A 98 16.59 -9.32 -11.72
CA LEU A 98 15.25 -9.53 -12.27
C LEU A 98 14.53 -8.20 -12.57
N ASP A 99 14.96 -7.08 -12.01
CA ASP A 99 14.39 -5.77 -12.34
C ASP A 99 14.64 -5.41 -13.80
N GLU A 100 15.70 -5.94 -14.43
CA GLU A 100 15.98 -5.76 -15.87
C GLU A 100 15.06 -6.58 -16.79
N LYS A 101 14.38 -7.60 -16.24
CA LYS A 101 13.46 -8.46 -16.99
C LYS A 101 12.08 -7.86 -17.16
N VAL A 102 11.75 -6.88 -16.32
CA VAL A 102 10.58 -6.02 -16.51
C VAL A 102 11.04 -4.86 -17.42
N PRO A 103 10.44 -4.61 -18.58
CA PRO A 103 10.83 -3.47 -19.41
C PRO A 103 10.52 -2.14 -18.71
N PHE A 104 11.22 -1.07 -19.10
CA PHE A 104 10.81 0.28 -18.70
C PHE A 104 9.68 0.75 -19.61
N ALA A 105 8.48 0.92 -19.05
CA ALA A 105 7.26 1.22 -19.80
C ALA A 105 6.62 2.54 -19.30
N PRO A 106 7.10 3.71 -19.78
CA PRO A 106 6.68 5.03 -19.29
C PRO A 106 5.19 5.34 -19.52
N GLU A 107 4.53 4.64 -20.44
CA GLU A 107 3.10 4.71 -20.71
C GLU A 107 2.23 4.32 -19.48
N HIS A 108 2.77 3.52 -18.55
CA HIS A 108 2.10 3.15 -17.31
C HIS A 108 2.05 4.28 -16.27
N VAL A 109 2.65 5.43 -16.53
CA VAL A 109 2.64 6.58 -15.61
C VAL A 109 1.21 7.04 -15.25
N GLY A 110 0.24 6.86 -16.15
CA GLY A 110 -1.16 7.16 -15.88
C GLY A 110 -1.71 6.32 -14.72
N CYS A 111 -1.45 5.01 -14.73
CA CYS A 111 -1.83 4.10 -13.65
C CYS A 111 -1.11 4.46 -12.33
N TYR A 112 0.19 4.77 -12.40
CA TYR A 112 0.96 5.20 -11.24
C TYR A 112 0.37 6.45 -10.58
N MET A 113 0.01 7.46 -11.37
CA MET A 113 -0.58 8.70 -10.86
C MET A 113 -2.01 8.49 -10.32
N ASP A 114 -2.67 7.39 -10.70
CA ASP A 114 -3.98 7.03 -10.17
C ASP A 114 -3.92 6.39 -8.78
N PHE A 115 -2.74 6.04 -8.27
CA PHE A 115 -2.54 5.41 -6.96
C PHE A 115 -3.34 6.07 -5.82
N ILE A 116 -3.33 7.39 -5.74
CA ILE A 116 -4.06 8.13 -4.69
C ILE A 116 -5.57 8.05 -4.93
N ASN A 117 -6.02 8.19 -6.18
CA ASN A 117 -7.44 8.10 -6.49
C ASN A 117 -7.97 6.69 -6.25
N MET A 118 -7.16 5.65 -6.48
CA MET A 118 -7.56 4.25 -6.29
C MET A 118 -8.15 4.00 -4.91
N TRP A 119 -7.55 4.52 -3.83
CA TRP A 119 -8.10 4.36 -2.48
C TRP A 119 -9.03 5.49 -2.02
N ILE A 120 -9.08 6.63 -2.73
CA ILE A 120 -10.07 7.70 -2.46
C ILE A 120 -11.46 7.38 -3.04
N ARG A 121 -11.55 6.79 -4.24
CA ARG A 121 -12.86 6.48 -4.85
C ARG A 121 -13.72 5.56 -3.97
N PRO A 122 -13.19 4.50 -3.34
CA PRO A 122 -13.92 3.69 -2.36
C PRO A 122 -14.43 4.49 -1.14
N LEU A 123 -13.73 5.54 -0.70
CA LEU A 123 -14.24 6.43 0.36
C LEU A 123 -15.49 7.17 -0.11
N THR A 124 -15.49 7.67 -1.36
CA THR A 124 -16.69 8.26 -1.94
C THR A 124 -17.82 7.23 -2.06
N MET A 125 -17.49 5.99 -2.44
CA MET A 125 -18.48 4.89 -2.46
C MET A 125 -19.13 4.72 -1.10
N LEU A 126 -18.35 4.64 -0.01
CA LEU A 126 -18.88 4.52 1.35
C LEU A 126 -19.77 5.71 1.74
N LEU A 127 -19.34 6.94 1.43
CA LEU A 127 -20.12 8.16 1.71
C LEU A 127 -21.46 8.18 0.95
N LYS A 128 -21.49 7.70 -0.29
CA LYS A 128 -22.70 7.63 -1.10
C LYS A 128 -23.62 6.50 -0.66
N ARG A 129 -23.06 5.31 -0.43
CA ARG A 129 -23.76 4.07 -0.10
C ARG A 129 -24.36 4.09 1.32
N PHE A 130 -23.61 4.55 2.32
CA PHE A 130 -24.06 4.59 3.73
C PHE A 130 -24.55 5.98 4.17
N GLY A 131 -24.45 6.98 3.30
CA GLY A 131 -24.68 8.38 3.67
C GLY A 131 -23.51 8.97 4.47
N ILE A 132 -23.44 10.30 4.49
CA ILE A 132 -22.28 11.03 5.04
C ILE A 132 -21.96 10.62 6.47
N ALA A 133 -22.98 10.52 7.34
CA ALA A 133 -22.76 10.26 8.76
C ALA A 133 -22.18 8.86 9.04
N GLN A 134 -22.68 7.80 8.39
CA GLN A 134 -22.18 6.44 8.61
C GLN A 134 -20.96 6.14 7.75
N GLY A 135 -20.97 6.56 6.48
CA GLY A 135 -19.82 6.43 5.58
C GLY A 135 -18.57 7.09 6.15
N SER A 136 -18.69 8.26 6.77
CA SER A 136 -17.54 8.94 7.40
C SER A 136 -16.93 8.15 8.56
N LYS A 137 -17.70 7.33 9.29
CA LYS A 137 -17.13 6.48 10.35
C LYS A 137 -16.22 5.40 9.76
N LEU A 138 -16.64 4.80 8.66
CA LEU A 138 -15.88 3.80 7.91
C LEU A 138 -14.65 4.44 7.26
N CYS A 139 -14.80 5.62 6.64
CA CYS A 139 -13.67 6.40 6.12
C CYS A 139 -12.67 6.75 7.24
N ALA A 140 -13.14 7.11 8.43
CA ALA A 140 -12.27 7.40 9.57
C ALA A 140 -11.47 6.17 10.01
N GLU A 141 -12.04 4.96 9.91
CA GLU A 141 -11.35 3.69 10.17
C GLU A 141 -10.24 3.44 9.14
N TRP A 142 -10.54 3.59 7.85
CA TRP A 142 -9.53 3.56 6.78
C TRP A 142 -8.36 4.51 7.05
N LEU A 143 -8.67 5.78 7.37
CA LEU A 143 -7.66 6.81 7.64
C LEU A 143 -6.72 6.42 8.80
N ARG A 144 -7.19 5.66 9.79
CA ARG A 144 -6.35 5.17 10.89
C ARG A 144 -5.42 4.04 10.45
N TYR A 145 -5.90 3.10 9.64
CA TYR A 145 -5.05 2.03 9.09
C TYR A 145 -3.96 2.58 8.17
N ILE A 146 -4.30 3.46 7.22
CA ILE A 146 -3.29 4.07 6.35
C ILE A 146 -2.29 4.92 7.15
N THR A 147 -2.73 5.60 8.23
CA THR A 147 -1.83 6.31 9.15
C THR A 147 -0.84 5.36 9.82
N LEU A 148 -1.30 4.19 10.29
CA LEU A 148 -0.43 3.15 10.83
C LEU A 148 0.62 2.73 9.80
N THR A 149 0.21 2.45 8.57
CA THR A 149 1.12 2.02 7.49
C THR A 149 2.22 3.05 7.21
N TYR A 150 1.88 4.35 7.12
CA TYR A 150 2.90 5.40 6.96
C TYR A 150 3.88 5.44 8.14
N ARG A 151 3.37 5.35 9.37
CA ARG A 151 4.18 5.38 10.59
C ARG A 151 5.14 4.20 10.68
N GLU A 152 4.65 3.00 10.39
CA GLU A 152 5.46 1.77 10.45
C GLU A 152 6.51 1.73 9.34
N ALA A 153 6.15 2.09 8.10
CA ALA A 153 7.12 2.22 7.01
C ALA A 153 8.21 3.25 7.34
N PHE A 154 7.83 4.40 7.92
CA PHE A 154 8.81 5.40 8.35
C PHE A 154 9.71 4.91 9.48
N ALA A 155 9.23 4.05 10.39
CA ALA A 155 10.08 3.44 11.41
C ALA A 155 11.26 2.70 10.77
N MET A 156 11.07 2.06 9.61
CA MET A 156 12.13 1.46 8.81
C MET A 156 13.01 2.51 8.14
N TYR A 157 12.41 3.46 7.40
CA TYR A 157 13.17 4.47 6.64
C TYR A 157 14.05 5.37 7.51
N LYS A 158 13.73 5.51 8.81
CA LYS A 158 14.57 6.25 9.74
C LYS A 158 15.94 5.61 9.94
N ILE A 159 16.00 4.28 9.88
CA ILE A 159 17.20 3.46 10.12
C ILE A 159 18.04 3.42 8.85
N CYS A 160 17.44 2.99 7.74
CA CYS A 160 18.06 2.94 6.43
C CYS A 160 17.06 3.39 5.36
N MET A 161 17.47 4.35 4.53
CA MET A 161 16.75 4.73 3.32
C MET A 161 17.21 3.83 2.18
N THR A 162 16.33 3.60 1.20
CA THR A 162 16.64 2.72 0.07
C THR A 162 16.14 3.32 -1.22
N THR A 163 16.87 3.11 -2.31
CA THR A 163 16.57 3.63 -3.65
C THR A 163 16.74 2.54 -4.70
N THR A 164 16.23 2.80 -5.90
CA THR A 164 16.54 2.04 -7.12
C THR A 164 17.23 2.91 -8.16
N TYR A 165 17.83 2.28 -9.17
CA TYR A 165 18.27 2.99 -10.37
C TYR A 165 17.05 3.34 -11.25
N ARG A 166 17.05 4.57 -11.77
CA ARG A 166 15.98 5.08 -12.64
C ARG A 166 16.53 5.29 -14.05
N PRO A 167 15.94 4.70 -15.11
CA PRO A 167 16.30 4.99 -16.49
C PRO A 167 16.13 6.46 -16.83
N LYS A 168 16.80 7.00 -17.85
CA LYS A 168 16.58 8.39 -18.28
C LYS A 168 15.11 8.66 -18.62
N PRO A 169 14.56 9.83 -18.22
CA PRO A 169 13.17 10.16 -18.50
C PRO A 169 12.94 10.35 -20.00
N THR A 170 12.09 9.51 -20.60
CA THR A 170 11.74 9.56 -22.03
C THR A 170 10.54 10.46 -22.32
N THR A 171 9.71 10.75 -21.31
CA THR A 171 8.52 11.61 -21.44
C THR A 171 8.52 12.76 -20.44
N GLN A 172 7.78 13.84 -20.75
CA GLN A 172 7.65 15.00 -19.87
C GLN A 172 6.97 14.65 -18.53
N GLN A 173 6.10 13.65 -18.51
CA GLN A 173 5.45 13.18 -17.28
C GLN A 173 6.45 12.47 -16.37
N ILE A 174 7.28 11.57 -16.91
CA ILE A 174 8.36 10.92 -16.15
C ILE A 174 9.38 11.94 -15.65
N LYS A 175 9.75 12.92 -16.49
CA LYS A 175 10.65 14.00 -16.08
C LYS A 175 10.12 14.78 -14.87
N ARG A 176 8.81 15.06 -14.83
CA ARG A 176 8.16 15.72 -13.68
C ARG A 176 8.14 14.81 -12.46
N LEU A 177 7.78 13.54 -12.63
CA LEU A 177 7.82 12.55 -11.55
C LEU A 177 9.21 12.54 -10.89
N TYR A 178 10.27 12.44 -11.69
CA TYR A 178 11.64 12.38 -11.17
C TYR A 178 12.10 13.67 -10.50
N SER A 179 11.62 14.83 -10.94
CA SER A 179 12.01 16.10 -10.33
C SER A 179 11.39 16.28 -8.94
N VAL A 180 10.16 15.81 -8.75
CA VAL A 180 9.41 15.97 -7.49
C VAL A 180 9.61 14.83 -6.51
N ASP A 181 10.07 13.66 -6.96
CA ASP A 181 10.25 12.50 -6.10
C ASP A 181 11.75 12.20 -5.84
N PRO A 182 12.27 12.49 -4.63
CA PRO A 182 13.65 12.18 -4.24
C PRO A 182 14.00 10.70 -4.24
N HIS A 183 13.02 9.81 -4.11
CA HIS A 183 13.20 8.35 -4.24
C HIS A 183 14.06 7.64 -3.19
N TYR A 184 13.90 7.96 -1.90
CA TYR A 184 14.76 7.37 -0.86
C TYR A 184 14.01 6.40 0.07
N MET A 185 12.78 6.02 -0.27
CA MET A 185 11.89 5.22 0.58
C MET A 185 11.30 4.02 -0.16
N CYS A 186 12.16 3.23 -0.81
CA CYS A 186 11.74 2.06 -1.59
C CYS A 186 11.35 0.82 -0.74
N VAL A 187 12.05 0.49 0.34
CA VAL A 187 11.85 -0.73 1.15
C VAL A 187 11.41 -0.36 2.57
N PRO A 188 10.23 -0.80 3.02
CA PRO A 188 9.19 -1.47 2.23
C PRO A 188 8.55 -0.53 1.20
N SER A 189 7.94 -1.08 0.14
CA SER A 189 7.19 -0.24 -0.81
C SER A 189 5.85 0.21 -0.21
N LEU A 190 5.71 1.52 0.04
CA LEU A 190 4.43 2.08 0.50
C LEU A 190 3.29 1.96 -0.52
N HIS A 191 3.61 1.98 -1.82
CA HIS A 191 2.61 1.73 -2.86
C HIS A 191 2.01 0.33 -2.70
N ILE A 192 2.87 -0.69 -2.64
CA ILE A 192 2.45 -2.09 -2.46
C ILE A 192 1.70 -2.29 -1.16
N ALA A 193 2.20 -1.72 -0.06
CA ALA A 193 1.56 -1.81 1.25
C ALA A 193 0.13 -1.21 1.23
N ILE A 194 -0.02 -0.01 0.69
CA ILE A 194 -1.30 0.71 0.67
C ILE A 194 -2.30 0.06 -0.28
N VAL A 195 -1.88 -0.42 -1.45
CA VAL A 195 -2.84 -1.08 -2.38
C VAL A 195 -3.37 -2.39 -1.83
N ASN A 196 -2.50 -3.17 -1.17
CA ASN A 196 -2.91 -4.41 -0.51
C ASN A 196 -3.75 -4.15 0.74
N LEU A 197 -3.39 -3.13 1.53
CA LEU A 197 -4.24 -2.66 2.64
C LEU A 197 -5.62 -2.24 2.15
N CYS A 198 -5.70 -1.54 1.01
CA CYS A 198 -6.96 -1.11 0.41
C CYS A 198 -7.86 -2.32 0.12
N HIS A 199 -7.36 -3.28 -0.64
CA HIS A 199 -8.08 -4.50 -0.94
C HIS A 199 -8.54 -5.24 0.34
N ALA A 200 -7.63 -5.47 1.27
CA ALA A 200 -7.91 -6.19 2.52
C ALA A 200 -8.92 -5.48 3.42
N PHE A 201 -8.79 -4.16 3.57
CA PHE A 201 -9.71 -3.35 4.36
C PHE A 201 -11.12 -3.40 3.78
N TYR A 202 -11.26 -3.21 2.46
CA TYR A 202 -12.58 -3.21 1.84
C TYR A 202 -13.21 -4.60 1.79
N ARG A 203 -12.43 -5.68 1.62
CA ARG A 203 -12.92 -7.06 1.82
C ARG A 203 -13.54 -7.23 3.20
N MET A 204 -12.84 -6.81 4.25
CA MET A 204 -13.39 -6.83 5.60
C MET A 204 -14.66 -5.98 5.73
N ILE A 205 -14.71 -4.77 5.14
CA ILE A 205 -15.92 -3.93 5.15
C ILE A 205 -17.09 -4.59 4.44
N PHE A 206 -16.84 -5.27 3.31
CA PHE A 206 -17.84 -5.99 2.53
C PHE A 206 -18.46 -7.17 3.28
N GLU A 207 -17.64 -7.93 4.02
CA GLU A 207 -18.11 -9.02 4.86
C GLU A 207 -18.85 -8.52 6.13
N ARG A 208 -18.40 -7.40 6.68
CA ARG A 208 -18.83 -6.90 7.99
C ARG A 208 -20.11 -6.06 7.95
N GLU A 209 -20.30 -5.29 6.88
CA GLU A 209 -21.41 -4.35 6.74
C GLU A 209 -22.39 -4.84 5.66
N GLU A 210 -23.56 -4.18 5.55
CA GLU A 210 -24.63 -4.66 4.67
C GLU A 210 -24.41 -4.32 3.17
N PHE A 211 -23.61 -5.15 2.51
CA PHE A 211 -23.41 -5.18 1.06
C PHE A 211 -24.15 -6.38 0.43
N THR A 212 -24.56 -6.23 -0.83
CA THR A 212 -25.14 -7.33 -1.61
C THR A 212 -24.04 -8.17 -2.24
N GLU A 213 -24.27 -9.46 -2.47
CA GLU A 213 -23.28 -10.37 -3.09
C GLU A 213 -22.71 -9.81 -4.40
N LYS A 214 -23.56 -9.21 -5.25
CA LYS A 214 -23.18 -8.55 -6.50
C LYS A 214 -22.24 -7.34 -6.28
N GLU A 215 -22.48 -6.55 -5.24
CA GLU A 215 -21.59 -5.44 -4.88
C GLU A 215 -20.22 -5.96 -4.42
N ILE A 216 -20.21 -6.98 -3.57
CA ILE A 216 -19.00 -7.59 -3.02
C ILE A 216 -18.14 -8.14 -4.14
N GLU A 217 -18.68 -9.04 -4.97
CA GLU A 217 -17.92 -9.67 -6.06
C GLU A 217 -17.30 -8.63 -6.99
N LYS A 218 -18.10 -7.68 -7.47
CA LYS A 218 -17.65 -6.65 -8.41
C LYS A 218 -16.57 -5.76 -7.80
N TRP A 219 -16.84 -5.17 -6.64
CA TRP A 219 -15.94 -4.17 -6.06
C TRP A 219 -14.67 -4.80 -5.48
N GLN A 220 -14.75 -6.04 -4.98
CA GLN A 220 -13.56 -6.77 -4.54
C GLN A 220 -12.63 -7.10 -5.71
N ASN A 221 -13.19 -7.56 -6.84
CA ASN A 221 -12.42 -7.83 -8.06
C ASN A 221 -11.79 -6.55 -8.63
N GLU A 222 -12.56 -5.44 -8.70
CA GLU A 222 -12.02 -4.14 -9.15
C GLU A 222 -10.85 -3.66 -8.28
N LEU A 223 -10.95 -3.79 -6.95
CA LEU A 223 -9.88 -3.40 -6.04
C LEU A 223 -8.64 -4.28 -6.16
N PHE A 224 -8.82 -5.61 -6.26
CA PHE A 224 -7.70 -6.53 -6.36
C PHE A 224 -6.94 -6.35 -7.68
N ASN A 225 -7.66 -6.30 -8.81
CA ASN A 225 -7.04 -6.14 -10.13
C ASN A 225 -6.26 -4.83 -10.22
N HIS A 226 -6.82 -3.74 -9.69
CA HIS A 226 -6.12 -2.45 -9.67
C HIS A 226 -4.94 -2.42 -8.69
N ALA A 227 -4.99 -3.17 -7.59
CA ALA A 227 -3.84 -3.34 -6.71
C ALA A 227 -2.67 -4.05 -7.43
N VAL A 228 -2.97 -5.11 -8.20
CA VAL A 228 -1.99 -5.82 -9.04
C VAL A 228 -1.44 -4.88 -10.12
N GLU A 229 -2.30 -4.14 -10.83
CA GLU A 229 -1.89 -3.21 -11.89
C GLU A 229 -0.94 -2.11 -11.38
N ILE A 230 -1.20 -1.53 -10.21
CA ILE A 230 -0.29 -0.57 -9.57
C ILE A 230 1.01 -1.28 -9.15
N GLY A 231 0.91 -2.50 -8.62
CA GLY A 231 2.06 -3.29 -8.19
C GLY A 231 3.03 -3.62 -9.33
N GLU A 232 2.51 -3.92 -10.52
CA GLU A 232 3.31 -4.09 -11.73
C GLU A 232 3.85 -2.74 -12.22
N THR A 233 3.00 -1.71 -12.22
CA THR A 233 3.35 -0.37 -12.71
C THR A 233 4.55 0.23 -11.97
N VAL A 234 4.67 0.03 -10.65
CA VAL A 234 5.84 0.52 -9.91
C VAL A 234 7.16 -0.13 -10.37
N LEU A 235 7.11 -1.36 -10.88
CA LEU A 235 8.26 -2.07 -11.46
C LEU A 235 8.50 -1.64 -12.92
N TYR A 236 7.44 -1.44 -13.70
CA TYR A 236 7.52 -0.89 -15.06
C TYR A 236 8.16 0.50 -15.09
N LEU A 237 7.89 1.34 -14.09
CA LEU A 237 8.44 2.69 -13.99
C LEU A 237 9.78 2.77 -13.24
N LYS A 238 10.33 1.62 -12.83
CA LYS A 238 11.57 1.52 -12.02
C LYS A 238 11.53 2.38 -10.76
N GLN A 239 10.34 2.52 -10.19
CA GLN A 239 10.14 3.15 -8.88
C GLN A 239 10.42 2.16 -7.76
N HIS A 240 10.16 0.88 -7.99
CA HIS A 240 10.45 -0.14 -7.00
C HIS A 240 11.20 -1.28 -7.67
N SER A 241 11.96 -2.00 -6.84
CA SER A 241 12.57 -3.28 -7.20
C SER A 241 11.61 -4.40 -6.82
N VAL A 242 11.75 -5.56 -7.45
CA VAL A 242 11.15 -6.82 -7.00
C VAL A 242 11.45 -7.10 -5.52
N ASN A 243 12.54 -6.59 -4.96
CA ASN A 243 12.87 -6.71 -3.53
C ASN A 243 12.00 -5.83 -2.60
N CYS A 244 11.38 -4.76 -3.12
CA CYS A 244 10.56 -3.87 -2.31
C CYS A 244 9.18 -4.46 -1.97
N ILE A 245 8.66 -5.31 -2.87
CA ILE A 245 7.37 -5.98 -2.76
C ILE A 245 7.30 -6.90 -1.53
N PRO A 246 8.19 -7.89 -1.36
CA PRO A 246 8.07 -8.86 -0.26
C PRO A 246 8.19 -8.19 1.11
N ALA A 247 9.03 -7.16 1.26
CA ALA A 247 9.14 -6.39 2.49
C ALA A 247 7.84 -5.64 2.84
N ALA A 248 7.15 -5.10 1.84
CA ALA A 248 5.85 -4.45 2.04
C ALA A 248 4.77 -5.44 2.46
N LEU A 249 4.67 -6.58 1.77
CA LEU A 249 3.68 -7.62 2.09
C LEU A 249 3.93 -8.19 3.49
N TYR A 250 5.19 -8.45 3.84
CA TYR A 250 5.57 -8.90 5.17
C TYR A 250 5.28 -7.87 6.27
N MET A 251 5.55 -6.58 6.02
CA MET A 251 5.12 -5.53 6.95
C MET A 251 3.61 -5.62 7.18
N MET A 252 2.80 -5.72 6.12
CA MET A 252 1.34 -5.76 6.24
C MET A 252 0.81 -6.96 7.04
N THR A 253 1.42 -8.15 6.90
CA THR A 253 1.03 -9.31 7.71
C THR A 253 1.35 -9.16 9.19
N ARG A 254 2.30 -8.28 9.53
CA ARG A 254 2.71 -8.01 10.92
C ARG A 254 1.93 -6.86 11.55
N ILE A 255 1.66 -5.79 10.80
CA ILE A 255 1.05 -4.56 11.35
C ILE A 255 -0.49 -4.56 11.28
N THR A 256 -1.07 -5.37 10.40
CA THR A 256 -2.53 -5.56 10.30
C THR A 256 -2.90 -7.03 10.05
N PRO A 257 -2.48 -7.98 10.92
CA PRO A 257 -2.76 -9.41 10.76
C PRO A 257 -4.25 -9.74 10.70
N GLU A 258 -5.09 -8.86 11.26
CA GLU A 258 -6.55 -8.97 11.23
C GLU A 258 -7.17 -8.65 9.85
N LEU A 259 -6.43 -7.96 8.97
CA LEU A 259 -6.88 -7.58 7.63
C LEU A 259 -6.16 -8.37 6.53
N PHE A 260 -4.84 -8.52 6.67
CA PHE A 260 -3.96 -9.01 5.62
C PHE A 260 -3.18 -10.24 6.10
N THR A 261 -3.49 -11.37 5.50
CA THR A 261 -2.94 -12.68 5.89
C THR A 261 -1.77 -13.09 5.00
N PRO A 262 -0.98 -14.09 5.41
CA PRO A 262 0.04 -14.64 4.52
C PRO A 262 -0.50 -15.18 3.20
N GLN A 263 -1.73 -15.71 3.20
CA GLN A 263 -2.37 -16.19 1.98
C GLN A 263 -2.68 -15.04 1.02
N ASP A 264 -3.10 -13.88 1.53
CA ASP A 264 -3.36 -12.69 0.71
C ASP A 264 -2.08 -12.21 0.02
N ALA A 265 -0.94 -12.27 0.72
CA ALA A 265 0.37 -11.97 0.14
C ALA A 265 0.71 -12.92 -1.02
N ILE A 266 0.55 -14.23 -0.82
CA ILE A 266 0.84 -15.22 -1.87
C ILE A 266 -0.07 -15.02 -3.09
N ILE A 267 -1.37 -14.80 -2.87
CA ILE A 267 -2.32 -14.53 -3.97
C ILE A 267 -1.91 -13.28 -4.76
N PHE A 268 -1.50 -12.20 -4.07
CA PHE A 268 -1.01 -11.00 -4.73
C PHE A 268 0.26 -11.28 -5.56
N ILE A 269 1.24 -11.98 -4.99
CA ILE A 269 2.50 -12.33 -5.66
C ILE A 269 2.23 -13.18 -6.91
N ASP A 270 1.42 -14.22 -6.78
CA ASP A 270 1.09 -15.14 -7.88
C ASP A 270 0.27 -14.45 -9.01
N SER A 271 -0.32 -13.28 -8.71
CA SER A 271 -1.07 -12.49 -9.69
C SER A 271 -0.20 -11.50 -10.46
N LEU A 272 0.99 -11.15 -9.96
CA LEU A 272 1.89 -10.22 -10.64
C LEU A 272 2.38 -10.78 -11.98
N PHE A 273 2.30 -9.92 -13.00
CA PHE A 273 2.65 -10.13 -14.40
C PHE A 273 1.93 -11.28 -15.08
N LYS A 274 0.87 -11.82 -14.48
CA LYS A 274 0.16 -13.00 -15.02
C LYS A 274 -0.24 -12.79 -16.47
N ASP A 275 -0.87 -11.64 -16.76
CA ASP A 275 -1.39 -11.30 -18.08
C ASP A 275 -0.48 -10.33 -18.86
N ALA A 276 0.71 -9.99 -18.35
CA ALA A 276 1.66 -9.09 -19.00
C ALA A 276 2.22 -9.68 -20.30
N PRO A 277 2.01 -9.08 -21.48
CA PRO A 277 2.47 -9.65 -22.75
C PRO A 277 3.97 -9.42 -23.02
N ASP A 278 4.57 -8.48 -22.31
CA ASP A 278 5.91 -7.93 -22.54
C ASP A 278 6.97 -8.46 -21.56
N VAL A 279 6.56 -9.32 -20.62
CA VAL A 279 7.45 -10.09 -19.74
C VAL A 279 7.39 -11.56 -20.17
N SER A 280 8.54 -12.21 -20.39
CA SER A 280 8.55 -13.60 -20.85
C SER A 280 7.95 -14.55 -19.78
N PRO A 281 7.30 -15.67 -20.15
CA PRO A 281 6.76 -16.62 -19.17
C PRO A 281 7.81 -17.15 -18.17
N GLU A 282 9.05 -17.33 -18.62
CA GLU A 282 10.17 -17.72 -17.77
C GLU A 282 10.50 -16.62 -16.77
N ASP A 283 10.63 -15.37 -17.22
CA ASP A 283 10.94 -14.24 -16.34
C ASP A 283 9.81 -13.98 -15.33
N LYS A 284 8.54 -14.08 -15.73
CA LYS A 284 7.39 -14.03 -14.81
C LYS A 284 7.54 -15.02 -13.67
N THR A 285 7.85 -16.27 -14.01
CA THR A 285 8.04 -17.35 -13.03
C THR A 285 9.20 -17.04 -12.09
N ARG A 286 10.33 -16.55 -12.62
CA ARG A 286 11.51 -16.18 -11.84
C ARG A 286 11.25 -15.00 -10.91
N ILE A 287 10.55 -13.96 -11.39
CA ILE A 287 10.14 -12.79 -10.61
C ILE A 287 9.24 -13.23 -9.45
N ASN A 288 8.17 -13.97 -9.72
CA ASN A 288 7.22 -14.40 -8.69
C ASN A 288 7.89 -15.35 -7.68
N SER A 289 8.73 -16.28 -8.15
CA SER A 289 9.48 -17.18 -7.28
C SER A 289 10.46 -16.43 -6.37
N HIS A 290 11.14 -15.40 -6.89
CA HIS A 290 12.06 -14.57 -6.12
C HIS A 290 11.33 -13.76 -5.05
N ILE A 291 10.25 -13.06 -5.43
CA ILE A 291 9.43 -12.28 -4.51
C ILE A 291 8.90 -13.19 -3.40
N ARG A 292 8.36 -14.36 -3.77
CA ARG A 292 7.85 -15.36 -2.83
C ARG A 292 8.93 -15.86 -1.88
N PHE A 293 10.11 -16.21 -2.41
CA PHE A 293 11.24 -16.67 -1.60
C PHE A 293 11.65 -15.64 -0.54
N ILE A 294 11.82 -14.37 -0.92
CA ILE A 294 12.20 -13.30 0.02
C ILE A 294 11.08 -13.05 1.05
N TYR A 295 9.82 -13.10 0.62
CA TYR A 295 8.68 -12.95 1.52
C TYR A 295 8.60 -14.08 2.55
N GLU A 296 8.69 -15.34 2.12
CA GLU A 296 8.69 -16.51 2.99
C GLU A 296 9.90 -16.52 3.93
N ARG A 297 11.06 -16.07 3.45
CA ARG A 297 12.25 -15.86 4.28
C ARG A 297 11.98 -14.84 5.40
N PHE A 298 11.35 -13.71 5.10
CA PHE A 298 11.01 -12.72 6.14
C PHE A 298 10.00 -13.25 7.17
N LEU A 299 9.02 -14.04 6.73
CA LEU A 299 8.10 -14.71 7.64
C LEU A 299 8.82 -15.65 8.60
N LEU A 300 9.72 -16.49 8.07
CA LEU A 300 10.47 -17.47 8.86
C LEU A 300 11.45 -16.79 9.82
N GLU A 301 12.27 -15.87 9.32
CA GLU A 301 13.26 -15.16 10.14
C GLU A 301 12.61 -14.24 11.18
N GLY A 302 11.42 -13.72 10.89
CA GLY A 302 10.65 -12.85 11.77
C GLY A 302 9.76 -13.56 12.78
N ALA A 303 9.61 -14.90 12.70
CA ALA A 303 8.67 -15.65 13.53
C ALA A 303 8.95 -15.54 15.04
N LEU A 304 10.21 -15.28 15.40
CA LEU A 304 10.66 -15.12 16.78
C LEU A 304 11.01 -13.66 17.14
N GLU A 305 10.82 -12.73 16.21
CA GLU A 305 11.15 -11.32 16.40
C GLU A 305 9.94 -10.53 16.86
N ASP A 306 10.11 -9.65 17.85
CA ASP A 306 9.06 -8.74 18.31
C ASP A 306 8.78 -7.64 17.28
N ASP A 307 9.83 -7.15 16.62
CA ASP A 307 9.76 -6.08 15.64
C ASP A 307 9.88 -6.65 14.22
N TRP A 308 8.88 -6.36 13.38
CA TRP A 308 8.85 -6.81 11.99
C TRP A 308 10.05 -6.29 11.17
N LYS A 309 10.69 -5.19 11.57
CA LYS A 309 11.79 -4.60 10.81
C LYS A 309 13.05 -5.46 10.82
N GLU A 310 13.29 -6.23 11.88
CA GLU A 310 14.55 -6.96 12.12
C GLU A 310 14.98 -7.87 10.96
N PRO A 311 14.17 -8.81 10.44
CA PRO A 311 14.59 -9.66 9.33
C PRO A 311 14.86 -8.87 8.05
N VAL A 312 14.11 -7.78 7.82
CA VAL A 312 14.31 -6.93 6.64
C VAL A 312 15.59 -6.09 6.77
N LEU A 313 15.91 -5.59 7.97
CA LEU A 313 17.16 -4.88 8.25
C LEU A 313 18.38 -5.80 8.14
N ARG A 314 18.27 -7.04 8.62
CA ARG A 314 19.31 -8.08 8.45
C ARG A 314 19.55 -8.36 6.97
N TRP A 315 18.49 -8.56 6.20
CA TRP A 315 18.60 -8.72 4.76
C TRP A 315 19.24 -7.51 4.09
N LEU A 316 18.80 -6.28 4.40
CA LEU A 316 19.41 -5.06 3.84
C LEU A 316 20.91 -4.99 4.14
N LYS A 317 21.32 -5.28 5.38
CA LYS A 317 22.74 -5.23 5.79
C LYS A 317 23.62 -6.16 4.95
N ASP A 318 23.11 -7.34 4.60
CA ASP A 318 23.86 -8.36 3.86
C ASP A 318 23.63 -8.28 2.34
N TYR A 319 22.71 -7.42 1.88
CA TYR A 319 22.31 -7.33 0.48
C TYR A 319 23.34 -6.58 -0.36
N THR A 320 23.84 -7.22 -1.42
CA THR A 320 24.64 -6.58 -2.45
C THR A 320 23.75 -6.20 -3.63
N PRO A 321 23.57 -4.90 -3.93
CA PRO A 321 22.72 -4.47 -5.03
C PRO A 321 23.30 -4.83 -6.39
N HIS A 322 22.42 -5.13 -7.33
CA HIS A 322 22.74 -5.22 -8.75
C HIS A 322 22.78 -3.82 -9.36
N THR A 323 23.78 -3.54 -10.18
CA THR A 323 23.78 -2.32 -11.01
C THR A 323 23.22 -2.69 -12.39
N PRO A 324 22.01 -2.22 -12.75
CA PRO A 324 21.41 -2.56 -14.03
C PRO A 324 22.12 -1.84 -15.19
N ALA A 325 22.07 -2.42 -16.39
CA ALA A 325 22.73 -1.87 -17.57
C ALA A 325 22.24 -0.46 -17.95
N TYR A 326 21.02 -0.10 -17.55
CA TYR A 326 20.45 1.25 -17.78
C TYR A 326 20.88 2.29 -16.75
N ALA A 327 21.68 1.95 -15.73
CA ALA A 327 22.19 2.89 -14.74
C ALA A 327 23.28 3.82 -15.31
N ASP A 328 24.07 3.32 -16.27
CA ASP A 328 25.24 4.01 -16.85
C ASP A 328 24.90 4.79 -18.13
N ILE A 329 23.64 4.73 -18.59
CA ILE A 329 23.16 5.42 -19.79
C ILE A 329 22.59 6.75 -19.38
#